data_AF-A0A959G3P0-F1
#
_entry.id   AF-A0A959G3P0-F1
#
_cell.length_a   1.000
_cell.length_b   1.000
_cell.length_c   1.000
_cell.angle_alpha   90.00
_cell.angle_beta   90.00
_cell.angle_gamma   90.00
#
_symmetry.space_group_name_H-M   'P 1'
#
loop_
_entity.id
_entity.type
_entity.pdbx_description
1 polymer ?
#
loop_
_entity_poly.entity_id
_entity_poly.type
_entity_poly.pdbx_seq_one_letter_code
_entity_poly.pdbx_strand_id
1 'polypeptide(L)'
;WGPYLKALEEYNMLISRSKGCKENGSAEQAHNISKNMYLEPWGINTYEKLVKASKEFEYLNNNERAIKQLGNMTVHQFELSLKEIPKEQRMKRRLHDFQNNIRGGFEEA
;
A
#
# COMPACT_ATOMS: atom_id res chain seq x y z
N TRP A 1 -22.23 3.56 2.31
CA TRP A 1 -21.80 2.21 1.89
C TRP A 1 -22.31 1.81 0.50
N GLY A 2 -23.59 1.99 0.16
CA GLY A 2 -24.14 1.60 -1.17
C GLY A 2 -23.35 2.08 -2.41
N PRO A 3 -22.99 3.37 -2.52
CA PRO A 3 -22.20 3.86 -3.66
C PRO A 3 -20.80 3.24 -3.77
N TYR A 4 -20.16 2.94 -2.63
CA TYR A 4 -18.84 2.31 -2.58
C TYR A 4 -18.88 0.85 -3.03
N LEU A 5 -19.86 0.08 -2.54
CA LEU A 5 -20.03 -1.32 -2.94
C LEU A 5 -20.33 -1.46 -4.44
N LYS A 6 -21.12 -0.54 -4.99
CA LYS A 6 -21.42 -0.49 -6.42
C LYS A 6 -20.17 -0.23 -7.27
N ALA A 7 -19.32 0.71 -6.86
CA ALA A 7 -18.06 0.98 -7.56
C ALA A 7 -17.13 -0.23 -7.56
N LEU A 8 -17.03 -0.95 -6.43
CA LEU A 8 -16.21 -2.17 -6.36
C LEU A 8 -16.70 -3.24 -7.33
N GLU A 9 -18.01 -3.41 -7.46
CA GLU A 9 -18.62 -4.34 -8.42
C GLU A 9 -18.32 -3.93 -9.86
N GLU A 10 -18.49 -2.64 -10.21
CA GLU A 10 -18.19 -2.10 -11.55
C GLU A 10 -16.72 -2.33 -11.94
N TYR A 11 -15.79 -2.22 -11.00
CA TYR A 11 -14.36 -2.46 -11.23
C TYR A 11 -13.93 -3.92 -11.04
N ASN A 12 -14.86 -4.86 -10.81
CA ASN A 12 -14.56 -6.26 -10.48
C ASN A 12 -13.53 -6.41 -9.33
N MET A 13 -13.62 -5.53 -8.33
CA MET A 13 -12.74 -5.53 -7.16
C MET A 13 -13.37 -6.34 -6.02
N LEU A 14 -12.65 -7.37 -5.56
CA LEU A 14 -13.06 -8.17 -4.41
C LEU A 14 -12.71 -7.47 -3.09
N ILE A 15 -13.63 -7.49 -2.13
CA ILE A 15 -13.37 -6.99 -0.78
C ILE A 15 -12.52 -8.01 -0.02
N SER A 16 -11.27 -7.66 0.23
CA SER A 16 -10.42 -8.41 1.16
C SER A 16 -10.92 -8.18 2.59
N ARG A 17 -11.38 -9.25 3.26
CA ARG A 17 -11.77 -9.22 4.67
C ARG A 17 -10.81 -10.11 5.46
N SER A 18 -10.10 -9.53 6.42
CA SER A 18 -9.36 -10.28 7.43
C SER A 18 -10.28 -10.68 8.59
N LYS A 19 -10.06 -11.86 9.13
CA LYS A 19 -10.69 -12.35 10.37
C LYS A 19 -10.00 -11.80 11.62
N GLY A 20 -8.74 -11.36 11.51
CA GLY A 20 -8.00 -10.77 12.62
C GLY A 20 -6.90 -9.81 12.18
N CYS A 21 -6.49 -8.91 13.09
CA CYS A 21 -5.52 -7.84 12.79
C CYS A 21 -4.17 -8.36 12.27
N LYS A 22 -3.74 -9.55 12.69
CA LYS A 22 -2.49 -10.19 12.23
C LYS A 22 -2.47 -10.50 10.73
N GLU A 23 -3.64 -10.60 10.11
CA GLU A 23 -3.77 -10.85 8.67
C GLU A 23 -3.62 -9.55 7.84
N ASN A 24 -3.50 -8.40 8.49
CA ASN A 24 -3.32 -7.09 7.83
C ASN A 24 -1.99 -6.41 8.23
N GLY A 25 -0.89 -7.17 8.17
CA GLY A 25 0.44 -6.67 8.53
C GLY A 25 0.87 -5.42 7.74
N SER A 26 0.44 -5.29 6.48
CA SER A 26 0.75 -4.12 5.64
C SER A 26 0.12 -2.83 6.18
N ALA A 27 -1.12 -2.89 6.68
CA ALA A 27 -1.76 -1.71 7.27
C ALA A 27 -1.10 -1.32 8.60
N GLU A 28 -0.72 -2.29 9.42
CA GLU A 28 0.02 -2.03 10.67
C GLU A 28 1.38 -1.39 10.39
N GLN A 29 2.09 -1.86 9.36
CA GLN A 29 3.35 -1.24 8.95
C GLN A 29 3.13 0.19 8.44
N ALA A 30 2.07 0.43 7.65
CA ALA A 30 1.72 1.78 7.19
C ALA A 30 1.36 2.72 8.34
N HIS A 31 0.67 2.23 9.38
CA HIS A 31 0.42 2.99 10.59
C HIS A 31 1.70 3.34 11.34
N ASN A 32 2.61 2.39 11.51
CA ASN A 32 3.89 2.64 12.16
C ASN A 32 4.69 3.72 11.43
N ILE A 33 4.73 3.65 10.09
CA ILE A 33 5.40 4.66 9.27
C ILE A 33 4.73 6.03 9.44
N SER A 34 3.42 6.14 9.16
CA SER A 34 2.74 7.44 9.18
C SER A 34 2.72 8.07 10.56
N LYS A 35 2.29 7.32 11.60
CA LYS A 35 2.13 7.86 12.95
C LYS A 35 3.45 8.06 13.65
N ASN A 36 4.24 6.99 13.79
CA ASN A 36 5.37 6.98 14.71
C ASN A 36 6.63 7.59 14.09
N MET A 37 6.83 7.46 12.76
CA MET A 37 8.02 8.02 12.12
C MET A 37 7.87 9.48 11.69
N TYR A 38 6.64 9.97 11.47
CA TYR A 38 6.39 11.32 10.97
C TYR A 38 5.51 12.15 11.92
N LEU A 39 4.24 11.76 12.07
CA LEU A 39 3.22 12.62 12.71
C LEU A 39 3.49 12.88 14.20
N GLU A 40 3.92 11.86 14.95
CA GLU A 40 4.27 11.99 16.38
C GLU A 40 5.51 12.88 16.59
N PRO A 41 6.65 12.67 15.88
CA PRO A 41 7.79 13.59 15.91
C PRO A 41 7.47 15.04 15.55
N TRP A 42 6.46 15.27 14.71
CA TRP A 42 6.03 16.62 14.31
C TRP A 42 5.18 17.36 15.36
N GLY A 43 4.85 16.71 16.49
CA GLY A 43 4.19 17.38 17.63
C GLY A 43 2.81 17.95 17.30
N ILE A 44 2.06 17.27 16.43
CA ILE A 44 0.75 17.72 15.95
C ILE A 44 -0.27 17.69 17.08
N ASN A 45 -0.94 18.80 17.33
CA ASN A 45 -1.90 18.96 18.43
C ASN A 45 -3.25 19.57 18.04
N THR A 46 -3.47 19.85 16.74
CA THR A 46 -4.76 20.31 16.22
C THR A 46 -5.13 19.56 14.96
N TYR A 47 -6.43 19.54 14.66
CA TYR A 47 -6.95 18.89 13.45
C TYR A 47 -6.45 19.57 12.18
N GLU A 48 -6.38 20.91 12.14
CA GLU A 48 -5.89 21.65 10.97
C GLU A 48 -4.42 21.32 10.68
N LYS A 49 -3.61 21.17 11.74
CA LYS A 49 -2.21 20.74 11.60
C LYS A 49 -2.13 19.30 11.12
N LEU A 50 -2.98 18.40 11.63
CA LEU A 50 -3.04 17.01 11.19
C LEU A 50 -3.34 16.91 9.68
N VAL A 51 -4.30 17.69 9.18
CA VAL A 51 -4.64 17.70 7.75
C VAL A 51 -3.45 18.14 6.89
N LYS A 52 -2.75 19.21 7.30
CA LYS A 52 -1.55 19.68 6.59
C LYS A 52 -0.41 18.66 6.65
N ALA A 53 -0.14 18.14 7.84
CA ALA A 53 0.90 17.14 8.05
C ALA A 53 0.62 15.83 7.30
N SER A 54 -0.64 15.41 7.18
CA SER A 54 -1.00 14.21 6.41
C SER A 54 -0.65 14.36 4.93
N LYS A 55 -0.89 15.54 4.35
CA LYS A 55 -0.50 15.86 2.97
C LYS A 55 1.02 15.89 2.80
N GLU A 56 1.71 16.50 3.76
CA GLU A 56 3.18 16.54 3.77
C GLU A 56 3.77 15.14 3.86
N PHE A 57 3.28 14.31 4.79
CA PHE A 57 3.66 12.92 4.93
C PHE A 57 3.48 12.13 3.63
N GLU A 58 2.32 12.27 2.98
CA GLU A 58 2.04 11.61 1.70
C GLU A 58 3.10 11.98 0.65
N TYR A 59 3.42 13.27 0.54
CA TYR A 59 4.43 13.74 -0.38
C TYR A 59 5.82 13.17 -0.06
N LEU A 60 6.28 13.31 1.18
CA LEU A 60 7.61 12.86 1.61
C LEU A 60 7.78 11.34 1.45
N ASN A 61 6.80 10.56 1.92
CA ASN A 61 6.88 9.10 1.87
C ASN A 61 6.84 8.58 0.43
N ASN A 62 6.09 9.23 -0.47
CA ASN A 62 5.95 8.75 -1.85
C ASN A 62 7.06 9.26 -2.78
N ASN A 63 7.58 10.47 -2.55
CA ASN A 63 8.45 11.17 -3.51
C ASN A 63 9.89 11.33 -3.02
N GLU A 64 10.17 11.30 -1.72
CA GLU A 64 11.52 11.56 -1.19
C GLU A 64 12.15 10.34 -0.51
N ARG A 65 11.34 9.48 0.10
CA ARG A 65 11.85 8.31 0.80
C ARG A 65 12.18 7.17 -0.17
N ALA A 66 13.46 6.88 -0.33
CA ALA A 66 13.94 5.67 -1.00
C ALA A 66 13.65 4.43 -0.15
N ILE A 67 13.13 3.37 -0.78
CA ILE A 67 12.78 2.12 -0.12
C ILE A 67 13.65 0.99 -0.67
N LYS A 68 14.42 0.33 0.20
CA LYS A 68 15.34 -0.74 -0.18
C LYS A 68 14.66 -1.88 -0.93
N GLN A 69 13.45 -2.25 -0.50
CA GLN A 69 12.63 -3.30 -1.13
C GLN A 69 12.19 -2.94 -2.55
N LEU A 70 12.17 -1.65 -2.90
CA LEU A 70 11.89 -1.15 -4.25
C LEU A 70 13.18 -0.88 -5.03
N GLY A 71 14.31 -1.51 -4.67
CA GLY A 71 15.58 -1.27 -5.34
C GLY A 71 16.16 0.13 -5.07
N ASN A 72 15.90 0.69 -3.88
CA ASN A 72 16.28 2.05 -3.49
C ASN A 72 15.59 3.16 -4.32
N MET A 73 14.45 2.86 -4.94
CA MET A 73 13.58 3.85 -5.56
C MET A 73 12.58 4.42 -4.57
N THR A 74 12.05 5.61 -4.88
CA THR A 74 10.86 6.14 -4.22
C THR A 74 9.62 5.42 -4.75
N VAL A 75 8.50 5.50 -4.02
CA VAL A 75 7.23 4.89 -4.47
C VAL A 75 6.84 5.44 -5.84
N HIS A 76 6.96 6.76 -6.03
CA HIS A 76 6.65 7.41 -7.30
C HIS A 76 7.50 6.87 -8.46
N GLN A 77 8.82 6.78 -8.27
CA GLN A 77 9.73 6.23 -9.28
C GLN A 77 9.42 4.77 -9.61
N PHE A 78 9.14 3.97 -8.58
CA PHE A 78 8.76 2.58 -8.77
C PHE A 78 7.46 2.44 -9.60
N GLU A 79 6.42 3.21 -9.26
CA GLU A 79 5.16 3.23 -10.01
C GLU A 79 5.35 3.69 -11.48
N LEU A 80 6.28 4.61 -11.74
CA LEU A 80 6.62 4.98 -13.12
C LEU A 80 7.30 3.82 -13.85
N SER A 81 8.25 3.12 -13.22
CA SER A 81 8.91 1.97 -13.84
C SER A 81 7.95 0.84 -14.20
N LEU A 82 6.89 0.61 -13.40
CA LEU A 82 5.87 -0.40 -13.68
C LEU A 82 5.07 -0.09 -14.95
N LYS A 83 4.89 1.19 -15.31
CA LYS A 83 4.16 1.60 -16.52
C LYS A 83 4.92 1.22 -17.79
N GLU A 84 6.24 1.19 -17.72
CA GLU A 84 7.11 0.85 -18.85
C GLU A 84 7.12 -0.64 -19.17
N ILE A 85 6.68 -1.50 -18.23
CA ILE A 85 6.61 -2.95 -18.43
C ILE A 85 5.48 -3.28 -19.42
N PRO A 86 5.77 -3.90 -20.58
CA PRO A 86 4.77 -4.40 -21.52
C PRO A 86 3.79 -5.34 -20.84
N LYS A 87 2.51 -5.32 -21.23
CA LYS A 87 1.46 -6.11 -20.56
C LYS A 87 1.77 -7.60 -20.51
N GLU A 88 2.44 -8.09 -21.55
CA GLU A 88 2.83 -9.48 -21.74
C GLU A 88 3.92 -9.92 -20.75
N GLN A 89 4.72 -8.97 -20.24
CA GLN A 89 5.80 -9.19 -19.29
C GLN A 89 5.41 -8.88 -17.85
N ARG A 90 4.19 -8.38 -17.61
CA ARG A 90 3.72 -8.06 -16.25
C ARG A 90 3.46 -9.35 -15.49
N MET A 91 4.07 -9.46 -14.31
CA MET A 91 3.86 -10.58 -13.41
C MET A 91 2.38 -10.74 -13.07
N LYS A 92 1.84 -11.95 -13.29
CA LYS A 92 0.50 -12.32 -12.85
C LYS A 92 0.56 -12.64 -11.36
N ARG A 93 0.05 -11.73 -10.53
CA ARG A 93 -0.03 -11.95 -9.08
C ARG A 93 -0.95 -13.14 -8.79
N ARG A 94 -0.39 -14.21 -8.22
CA ARG A 94 -1.20 -15.25 -7.56
C ARG A 94 -1.61 -14.74 -6.18
N LEU A 95 -2.92 -14.63 -5.95
CA LEU A 95 -3.45 -14.34 -4.64
C LEU A 95 -3.49 -15.65 -3.85
N HIS A 96 -2.82 -15.68 -2.70
CA HIS A 96 -2.93 -16.79 -1.76
C HIS A 96 -4.28 -16.71 -1.06
N ASP A 97 -5.22 -17.50 -1.51
CA ASP A 97 -6.37 -17.88 -0.70
C ASP A 97 -5.90 -18.85 0.40
N PHE A 98 -6.22 -18.53 1.64
CA PHE A 98 -5.83 -19.30 2.84
C PHE A 98 -6.47 -20.71 2.92
N GLN A 99 -7.00 -21.23 1.82
CA GLN A 99 -7.68 -22.53 1.79
C GLN A 99 -6.70 -23.72 1.72
N ASN A 100 -5.46 -23.53 1.24
CA ASN A 100 -4.63 -24.68 0.86
C ASN A 100 -3.26 -24.86 1.56
N ASN A 101 -2.92 -24.11 2.61
CA ASN A 101 -1.65 -24.31 3.34
C ASN A 101 -0.36 -24.32 2.47
N ILE A 102 -0.39 -23.73 1.28
CA ILE A 102 0.79 -23.58 0.42
C ILE A 102 1.46 -22.25 0.76
N ARG A 103 2.70 -22.31 1.28
CA ARG A 103 3.52 -21.12 1.52
C ARG A 103 3.88 -20.49 0.17
N GLY A 104 3.58 -19.19 0.03
CA GLY A 104 3.71 -18.47 -1.22
C GLY A 104 5.12 -18.11 -1.66
N GLY A 105 5.27 -18.00 -2.98
CA GLY A 105 6.46 -17.55 -3.69
C GLY A 105 6.09 -16.94 -5.05
N PHE A 106 7.03 -16.23 -5.67
CA PHE A 106 6.91 -15.73 -7.04
C PHE A 106 7.15 -16.88 -8.02
N GLU A 107 6.29 -17.06 -9.03
CA GLU A 107 6.63 -17.91 -10.19
C GLU A 107 7.35 -17.05 -11.22
N GLU A 108 8.49 -17.55 -11.72
CA GLU A 108 9.19 -16.97 -12.86
C GLU A 108 8.34 -17.11 -14.14
N ALA A 109 8.46 -16.11 -15.01
CA ALA A 109 7.72 -15.99 -16.27
C ALA A 109 8.18 -17.00 -17.32
#